data_AF-A0AAW9IRQ7-F1
#
_entry.id   AF-A0AAW9IRQ7-F1
#
_cell.length_a   1.000
_cell.length_b   1.000
_cell.length_c   1.000
_cell.angle_alpha   90.00
_cell.angle_beta   90.00
_cell.angle_gamma   90.00
#
_symmetry.space_group_name_H-M   'P 1'
#
loop_
_entity.id
_entity.type
_entity.pdbx_description
1 polymer ?
#
loop_
_entity_poly.entity_id
_entity_poly.type
_entity_poly.pdbx_seq_one_letter_code
_entity_poly.pdbx_strand_id
1 'polypeptide(L)'
;NHTGDQELKAFLKQVIESSIKPSIKDIEEVLLHNDIALPPTPAERPEADLEQIPVGARLQDAQIAYIVAADIAAAVVASSQGMSQAIREDVGLLFGQMGAKKAKDGAALLQIMKDKGWLVPPPLHHETKQQ
;
A
#
# COMPACT_ATOMS: atom_id res chain seq x y z
N ASN A 1 0.98 14.70 4.34
CA ASN A 1 0.54 16.08 4.04
C ASN A 1 -0.98 16.20 3.97
N HIS A 2 -1.70 15.46 3.12
CA HIS A 2 -3.16 15.65 2.94
C HIS A 2 -4.05 14.95 3.99
N THR A 3 -3.51 14.01 4.77
CA THR A 3 -4.29 13.21 5.73
C THR A 3 -4.57 13.98 7.02
N GLY A 4 -5.85 14.14 7.36
CA GLY A 4 -6.32 14.76 8.60
C GLY A 4 -6.56 13.75 9.73
N ASP A 5 -7.17 12.60 9.42
CA ASP A 5 -7.41 11.53 10.38
C ASP A 5 -6.08 10.97 10.93
N GLN A 6 -5.94 10.97 12.25
CA GLN A 6 -4.69 10.61 12.92
C GLN A 6 -4.35 9.13 12.81
N GLU A 7 -5.38 8.27 12.80
CA GLU A 7 -5.21 6.82 12.70
C GLU A 7 -4.74 6.43 11.30
N LEU A 8 -5.39 6.96 10.26
CA LEU A 8 -4.94 6.79 8.88
C LEU A 8 -3.52 7.34 8.70
N LYS A 9 -3.21 8.52 9.25
CA LYS A 9 -1.87 9.11 9.17
C LYS A 9 -0.81 8.22 9.84
N ALA A 10 -1.13 7.65 11.02
CA ALA A 10 -0.24 6.72 11.72
C ALA A 10 -0.03 5.43 10.92
N PHE A 11 -1.11 4.86 10.38
CA PHE A 11 -1.05 3.69 9.51
C PHE A 11 -0.15 3.93 8.29
N LEU A 12 -0.31 5.06 7.58
CA LEU A 12 0.50 5.38 6.41
C LEU A 12 1.98 5.48 6.75
N LYS A 13 2.33 6.15 7.85
CA LYS A 13 3.70 6.23 8.34
C LYS A 13 4.25 4.84 8.68
N GLN A 14 3.46 4.02 9.37
CA GLN A 14 3.86 2.66 9.73
C GLN A 14 4.12 1.79 8.49
N VAL A 15 3.27 1.86 7.47
CA VAL A 15 3.45 1.10 6.22
C VAL A 15 4.70 1.57 5.48
N ILE A 16 4.97 2.87 5.44
CA ILE A 16 6.21 3.42 4.84
C ILE A 16 7.45 2.83 5.52
N GLU A 17 7.52 2.91 6.85
CA GLU A 17 8.71 2.46 7.60
C GLU A 17 8.85 0.94 7.62
N SER A 18 7.74 0.22 7.80
CA SER A 18 7.81 -1.22 8.02
C SER A 18 7.77 -2.01 6.72
N SER A 19 7.07 -1.55 5.67
CA SER A 19 6.90 -2.27 4.40
C SER A 19 7.73 -1.68 3.28
N ILE A 20 7.53 -0.40 2.99
CA ILE A 20 7.99 0.20 1.74
C ILE A 20 9.51 0.37 1.76
N LYS A 21 10.07 1.02 2.79
CA LYS A 21 11.51 1.24 2.89
C LYS A 21 12.33 -0.06 2.91
N PRO A 22 11.98 -1.10 3.70
CA PRO A 22 12.68 -2.38 3.65
C PRO A 22 12.58 -3.05 2.28
N SER A 23 11.39 -3.07 1.66
CA SER A 23 11.24 -3.64 0.31
C SER A 23 12.09 -2.93 -0.75
N ILE A 24 12.21 -1.60 -0.67
CA ILE A 24 13.09 -0.83 -1.57
C ILE A 24 14.53 -1.29 -1.36
N LYS A 25 14.99 -1.33 -0.11
CA LYS A 25 16.36 -1.73 0.23
C LYS A 25 16.67 -3.16 -0.27
N ASP A 26 15.79 -4.11 -0.02
CA ASP A 26 15.98 -5.51 -0.43
C ASP A 26 16.07 -5.63 -1.96
N ILE A 27 15.25 -4.87 -2.70
CA ILE A 27 15.32 -4.83 -4.18
C ILE A 27 16.61 -4.16 -4.64
N GLU A 28 16.99 -3.03 -4.06
CA GLU A 28 18.22 -2.31 -4.42
C GLU A 28 19.46 -3.19 -4.21
N GLU A 29 19.52 -3.95 -3.11
CA GLU A 29 20.60 -4.91 -2.85
C GLU A 29 20.68 -5.99 -3.95
N VAL A 30 19.54 -6.55 -4.37
CA VAL A 30 19.49 -7.51 -5.48
C VAL A 30 19.97 -6.87 -6.79
N LEU A 31 19.51 -5.66 -7.12
CA LEU A 31 19.89 -4.98 -8.36
C LEU A 31 21.39 -4.66 -8.38
N LEU A 32 21.91 -4.06 -7.30
CA LEU A 32 23.33 -3.70 -7.19
C LEU A 32 24.25 -4.92 -7.22
N HIS A 33 23.87 -6.02 -6.57
CA HIS A 33 24.66 -7.26 -6.62
C HIS A 33 24.77 -7.79 -8.06
N ASN A 34 23.76 -7.54 -8.90
CA ASN A 34 23.73 -8.00 -10.29
C ASN A 34 24.17 -6.91 -11.28
N ASP A 35 24.87 -5.87 -10.81
CA ASP A 35 25.37 -4.75 -11.62
C ASP A 35 24.27 -4.00 -12.40
N ILE A 36 23.03 -4.02 -11.88
CA ILE A 36 21.91 -3.30 -12.47
C ILE A 36 21.81 -1.93 -11.78
N ALA A 37 21.86 -0.87 -12.59
CA ALA A 37 21.74 0.49 -12.12
C ALA A 37 20.38 0.74 -11.46
N LEU A 38 20.40 1.44 -10.33
CA LEU A 38 19.18 1.82 -9.62
C LEU A 38 18.43 2.93 -10.38
N PRO A 39 17.08 2.90 -10.37
CA PRO A 39 16.29 3.99 -10.91
C PRO A 39 16.46 5.26 -10.04
N PRO A 40 16.23 6.46 -10.60
CA PRO A 40 16.31 7.70 -9.83
C PRO A 40 15.22 7.76 -8.76
N THR A 41 15.63 7.97 -7.50
CA THR A 41 14.70 8.12 -6.37
C THR A 41 14.20 9.57 -6.26
N PRO A 42 12.87 9.80 -6.23
CA PRO A 42 12.34 11.14 -6.00
C PRO A 42 12.79 11.72 -4.66
N ALA A 43 13.00 13.04 -4.61
CA ALA A 43 13.33 13.74 -3.37
C ALA A 43 12.19 13.65 -2.34
N GLU A 44 12.55 13.67 -1.05
CA GLU A 44 11.59 13.67 0.05
C GLU A 44 10.72 14.93 -0.02
N ARG A 45 9.41 14.75 0.21
CA ARG A 45 8.48 15.88 0.16
C ARG A 45 8.56 16.66 1.47
N PRO A 46 8.61 18.00 1.42
CA PRO A 46 8.58 18.81 2.64
C PRO A 46 7.26 18.63 3.39
N GLU A 47 7.28 18.88 4.69
CA GLU A 47 6.07 18.97 5.48
C GLU A 47 5.21 20.13 4.98
N ALA A 48 3.90 19.90 4.92
CA ALA A 48 2.92 20.93 4.56
C ALA A 48 1.81 20.97 5.61
N ASP A 49 1.43 22.18 5.98
CA ASP A 49 0.24 22.42 6.81
C ASP A 49 -1.01 22.07 6.01
N LEU A 50 -1.84 21.20 6.60
CA LEU A 50 -3.06 20.68 6.02
C LEU A 50 -4.07 21.79 5.69
N GLU A 51 -4.10 22.83 6.51
CA GLU A 51 -5.04 23.97 6.37
C GLU A 51 -4.59 24.97 5.30
N GLN A 52 -3.33 24.90 4.87
CA GLN A 52 -2.81 25.72 3.77
C GLN A 52 -3.03 25.07 2.39
N ILE A 53 -3.48 23.81 2.35
CA ILE A 53 -3.78 23.12 1.09
C ILE A 53 -5.13 23.62 0.56
N PRO A 54 -5.18 24.24 -0.64
CA PRO A 54 -6.44 24.70 -1.21
C PRO A 54 -7.48 23.58 -1.28
N VAL A 55 -8.73 23.86 -0.91
CA VAL A 55 -9.80 22.85 -0.80
C VAL A 55 -10.02 22.02 -2.07
N GLY A 56 -9.88 22.63 -3.26
CA GLY A 56 -9.98 21.92 -4.55
C GLY A 56 -8.78 21.00 -4.87
N ALA A 57 -7.67 21.14 -4.17
CA ALA A 57 -6.46 20.32 -4.31
C ALA A 57 -6.27 19.34 -3.13
N ARG A 58 -7.08 19.45 -2.07
CA ARG A 58 -6.97 18.62 -0.88
C ARG A 58 -7.66 17.27 -1.12
N LEU A 59 -6.87 16.19 -1.11
CA LEU A 59 -7.40 14.84 -1.00
C LEU A 59 -8.06 14.64 0.37
N GLN A 60 -9.26 14.09 0.38
CA GLN A 60 -9.98 13.76 1.61
C GLN A 60 -9.54 12.39 2.16
N ASP A 61 -9.67 12.18 3.47
CA ASP A 61 -9.18 10.96 4.13
C ASP A 61 -9.77 9.67 3.53
N ALA A 62 -11.07 9.65 3.24
CA ALA A 62 -11.71 8.52 2.57
C ALA A 62 -11.13 8.27 1.17
N GLN A 63 -10.86 9.33 0.39
CA GLN A 63 -10.24 9.21 -0.93
C GLN A 63 -8.82 8.67 -0.83
N ILE A 64 -8.04 9.15 0.14
CA ILE A 64 -6.69 8.67 0.42
C ILE A 64 -6.74 7.18 0.77
N ALA A 65 -7.64 6.76 1.65
CA ALA A 65 -7.80 5.36 2.03
C ALA A 65 -8.11 4.47 0.81
N TYR A 66 -9.01 4.91 -0.08
CA TYR A 66 -9.32 4.18 -1.31
C TYR A 66 -8.15 4.09 -2.29
N ILE A 67 -7.41 5.19 -2.50
CA ILE A 67 -6.21 5.20 -3.35
C ILE A 67 -5.18 4.22 -2.81
N VAL A 68 -4.91 4.27 -1.51
CA VAL A 68 -3.93 3.39 -0.86
C VAL A 68 -4.40 1.93 -0.89
N ALA A 69 -5.70 1.66 -0.71
CA ALA A 69 -6.24 0.31 -0.83
C ALA A 69 -6.06 -0.25 -2.25
N ALA A 70 -6.30 0.57 -3.28
CA ALA A 70 -6.06 0.19 -4.68
C ALA A 70 -4.58 -0.08 -4.95
N ASP A 71 -3.68 0.77 -4.44
CA ASP A 71 -2.23 0.59 -4.58
C ASP A 71 -1.74 -0.69 -3.88
N ILE A 72 -2.24 -0.97 -2.67
CA ILE A 72 -1.91 -2.21 -1.95
C ILE A 72 -2.39 -3.43 -2.76
N ALA A 73 -3.62 -3.41 -3.29
CA ALA A 73 -4.15 -4.50 -4.09
C ALA A 73 -3.30 -4.74 -5.36
N ALA A 74 -2.97 -3.67 -6.09
CA ALA A 74 -2.11 -3.72 -7.27
C ALA A 74 -0.72 -4.28 -6.91
N ALA A 75 -0.17 -3.88 -5.77
CA ALA A 75 1.15 -4.29 -5.33
C ALA A 75 1.17 -5.76 -4.85
N VAL A 76 0.08 -6.29 -4.27
CA VAL A 76 -0.08 -7.73 -4.00
C VAL A 76 -0.06 -8.51 -5.32
N VAL A 77 -0.84 -8.08 -6.31
CA VAL A 77 -0.87 -8.71 -7.64
C VAL A 77 0.51 -8.69 -8.30
N ALA A 78 1.19 -7.55 -8.29
CA ALA A 78 2.54 -7.41 -8.85
C ALA A 78 3.54 -8.33 -8.14
N SER A 79 3.45 -8.47 -6.82
CA SER A 79 4.30 -9.36 -6.04
C SER A 79 4.06 -10.83 -6.42
N SER A 80 2.79 -11.23 -6.59
CA SER A 80 2.46 -12.58 -7.08
C SER A 80 3.00 -12.83 -8.48
N GLN A 81 2.89 -11.85 -9.39
CA GLN A 81 3.45 -11.97 -10.75
C GLN A 81 4.98 -12.10 -10.72
N GLY A 82 5.67 -11.30 -9.91
CA GLY A 82 7.12 -11.38 -9.74
C GLY A 82 7.56 -12.72 -9.17
N MET A 83 6.87 -13.21 -8.14
CA MET A 83 7.11 -14.52 -7.54
C MET A 83 6.92 -15.67 -8.55
N SER A 84 5.83 -15.66 -9.33
CA SER A 84 5.55 -16.73 -10.29
C SER A 84 6.47 -16.74 -11.52
N GLN A 85 7.06 -15.60 -11.88
CA GLN A 85 8.00 -15.49 -13.00
C GLN A 85 9.46 -15.74 -12.57
N ALA A 86 9.75 -15.73 -11.27
CA ALA A 86 11.09 -15.94 -10.77
C ALA A 86 11.55 -17.38 -10.98
N ILE A 87 12.69 -17.54 -11.66
CA ILE A 87 13.42 -18.82 -11.75
C ILE A 87 14.39 -18.95 -10.55
N ARG A 88 14.89 -17.80 -10.07
CA ARG A 88 15.74 -17.70 -8.89
C ARG A 88 14.89 -17.79 -7.61
N GLU A 89 15.18 -18.78 -6.78
CA GLU A 89 14.43 -19.05 -5.54
C GLU A 89 14.48 -17.89 -4.55
N ASP A 90 15.62 -17.21 -4.44
CA ASP A 90 15.81 -16.05 -3.56
C ASP A 90 14.92 -14.86 -3.99
N VAL A 91 14.84 -14.60 -5.29
CA VAL A 91 13.98 -13.55 -5.87
C VAL A 91 12.51 -13.91 -5.72
N GLY A 92 12.15 -15.17 -5.95
CA GLY A 92 10.78 -15.65 -5.74
C GLY A 92 10.34 -15.48 -4.29
N LEU A 93 11.20 -15.86 -3.33
CA LEU A 93 10.94 -15.70 -1.91
C LEU A 93 10.82 -14.22 -1.50
N LEU A 94 11.68 -13.34 -2.04
CA LEU A 94 11.62 -11.90 -1.80
C LEU A 94 10.25 -11.34 -2.19
N PHE A 95 9.78 -11.61 -3.41
CA PHE A 95 8.45 -11.17 -3.86
C PHE A 95 7.32 -11.80 -3.03
N GLY A 96 7.46 -13.07 -2.63
CA GLY A 96 6.49 -13.73 -1.75
C GLY A 96 6.34 -13.03 -0.40
N GLN A 97 7.46 -12.70 0.26
CA GLN A 97 7.47 -11.96 1.52
C GLN A 97 6.87 -10.56 1.37
N MET A 98 7.23 -9.85 0.30
CA MET A 98 6.68 -8.54 -0.03
C MET A 98 5.17 -8.58 -0.22
N GLY A 99 4.65 -9.57 -0.94
CA GLY A 99 3.22 -9.77 -1.16
C GLY A 99 2.46 -10.07 0.13
N ALA A 100 3.00 -10.96 0.97
CA ALA A 100 2.41 -11.30 2.27
C ALA A 100 2.31 -10.08 3.20
N LYS A 101 3.36 -9.24 3.22
CA LYS A 101 3.36 -8.02 4.03
C LYS A 101 2.33 -7.01 3.55
N LYS A 102 2.22 -6.79 2.23
CA LYS A 102 1.22 -5.91 1.63
C LYS A 102 -0.21 -6.40 1.89
N ALA A 103 -0.45 -7.72 1.83
CA ALA A 103 -1.75 -8.28 2.18
C ALA A 103 -2.13 -8.01 3.64
N LYS A 104 -1.16 -8.10 4.56
CA LYS A 104 -1.35 -7.71 5.97
C LYS A 104 -1.68 -6.22 6.12
N ASP A 105 -0.96 -5.35 5.41
CA ASP A 105 -1.23 -3.90 5.42
C ASP A 105 -2.64 -3.60 4.88
N GLY A 106 -3.06 -4.29 3.82
CA GLY A 106 -4.41 -4.16 3.25
C GLY A 106 -5.51 -4.59 4.22
N ALA A 107 -5.29 -5.66 4.98
CA ALA A 107 -6.22 -6.09 6.02
C ALA A 107 -6.37 -5.05 7.15
N ALA A 108 -5.26 -4.44 7.57
CA ALA A 108 -5.28 -3.36 8.57
C ALA A 108 -5.99 -2.11 8.04
N LEU A 109 -5.73 -1.70 6.79
CA LEU A 109 -6.45 -0.59 6.18
C LEU A 109 -7.95 -0.85 6.07
N LEU A 110 -8.35 -2.08 5.72
CA LEU A 110 -9.76 -2.46 5.66
C LEU A 110 -10.45 -2.32 7.03
N GLN A 111 -9.76 -2.62 8.13
CA GLN A 111 -10.31 -2.40 9.48
C GLN A 111 -10.54 -0.90 9.73
N ILE A 112 -9.53 -0.07 9.47
CA ILE A 112 -9.64 1.40 9.60
C ILE A 112 -10.82 1.92 8.77
N MET A 113 -10.95 1.49 7.51
CA MET A 113 -12.04 1.92 6.62
C MET A 113 -13.43 1.51 7.13
N LYS A 114 -13.54 0.34 7.79
CA LYS A 114 -14.80 -0.10 8.43
C LYS A 114 -15.12 0.74 9.65
N ASP A 115 -14.15 0.93 10.54
CA ASP A 115 -14.33 1.66 11.80
C ASP A 115 -14.67 3.14 11.57
N LYS A 116 -14.12 3.74 10.50
CA LYS A 116 -14.40 5.12 10.10
C LYS A 116 -15.66 5.27 9.23
N GLY A 117 -16.29 4.17 8.83
CA GLY A 117 -17.45 4.20 7.93
C GLY A 117 -17.13 4.72 6.52
N TRP A 118 -15.88 4.60 6.06
CA TRP A 118 -15.47 5.01 4.71
C TRP A 118 -15.79 3.97 3.64
N LEU A 119 -16.04 2.73 4.05
CA LEU A 119 -16.33 1.64 3.12
C LEU A 119 -17.73 1.78 2.53
N VAL A 120 -17.80 1.99 1.21
CA VAL A 120 -19.01 1.82 0.41
C VAL A 120 -19.30 0.33 0.27
N PRO A 121 -20.39 -0.19 0.87
CA PRO A 121 -20.70 -1.61 0.81
C PRO A 121 -21.06 -2.00 -0.63
N PRO A 122 -20.50 -3.10 -1.17
CA PRO A 122 -20.98 -3.65 -2.42
C PRO A 122 -22.40 -4.23 -2.24
N PRO A 123 -23.11 -4.55 -3.34
CA PRO A 123 -24.35 -5.31 -3.27
C PRO A 123 -24.14 -6.59 -2.45
N LEU A 124 -24.95 -6.75 -1.41
CA LEU A 124 -24.83 -7.88 -0.49
C LEU A 124 -25.60 -9.08 -1.04
N HIS A 125 -25.01 -10.27 -0.91
CA HIS A 125 -25.74 -11.50 -1.18
C HIS A 125 -26.78 -11.72 -0.08
N HIS A 126 -28.05 -11.84 -0.46
CA HIS A 126 -29.11 -12.30 0.42
C HIS A 126 -29.29 -13.80 0.16
N GLU A 127 -29.12 -14.63 1.18
CA GLU A 127 -29.52 -16.03 1.08
C GLU A 127 -31.02 -16.08 0.80
N THR A 128 -31.39 -16.39 -0.45
CA THR A 128 -32.75 -16.79 -0.75
C THR A 128 -32.93 -18.15 -0.08
N LYS A 129 -33.71 -18.22 1.00
CA LYS A 129 -34.11 -19.50 1.60
C LYS A 129 -34.73 -20.37 0.50
N GLN A 130 -33.96 -21.28 -0.08
CA GLN A 130 -34.52 -22.37 -0.88
C GLN A 130 -35.05 -23.39 0.13
N GLN A 131 -36.38 -23.50 0.15
CA GLN A 131 -37.13 -24.62 0.70
C GLN A 131 -36.85 -25.89 -0.08
#